data_AF-A0A162RTA2-F1
#
_entry.id   AF-A0A162RTA2-F1
#
_cell.length_a   1.000
_cell.length_b   1.000
_cell.length_c   1.000
_cell.angle_alpha   90.00
_cell.angle_beta   90.00
_cell.angle_gamma   90.00
#
_symmetry.space_group_name_H-M   'P 1'
#
loop_
_entity.id
_entity.type
_entity.pdbx_description
1 polymer ?
#
loop_
_entity_poly.entity_id
_entity_poly.type
_entity_poly.pdbx_seq_one_letter_code
_entity_poly.pdbx_strand_id
1 'polypeptide(L)'
;MGRDVVFVFVLALLAIWYNPVCSETADLELLHESDSQHHSIWTRKELANGSKDSQGHCMWYGTCNDCEYAYNYAYQGDAMPIGETDLQALESVCPELFDQFGPEDEPLFCCDSRQINDLIVNFGQALNLVGRCPSCARNLRMIFCSMTCDPHHSRFLAYNTTQEHTITPEPITNSTVVVKALNYYIDDTFVTEMYDSCKEVTNPSSNSLVMPTICGQWGEDCSPHRLLDFMGQGMSNGGFSPFDIYFQYIPDGEPVPNPDVIEAFDPQAVPCYEAISNTSGSCSCVDCSGSCPKPKPWPPLPQPWTVGSMYGVSFVMMMVFIAVSITFLVTVFWKWHVDRVVMLDDGLETISRGWDSVGRRLAGAATHNLSLPALDDEVEPLHQPKTTATPTSATQTSSGQGPAQHPNSHFYGRGKRTFLCWEISRAGPVSYTRWQA
;
A
#
# COMPACT_ATOMS: atom_id res chain seq x y z
N MET A 1 1.16 41.33 -62.44
CA MET A 1 1.59 40.38 -61.38
C MET A 1 1.95 39.08 -62.06
N GLY A 2 3.16 38.58 -61.83
CA GLY A 2 3.76 37.47 -62.57
C GLY A 2 5.28 37.48 -62.37
N ARG A 3 5.90 36.29 -62.45
CA ARG A 3 6.94 35.82 -61.50
C ARG A 3 6.31 35.41 -60.15
N ASP A 4 6.99 34.48 -59.49
CA ASP A 4 6.74 33.84 -58.18
C ASP A 4 6.09 32.44 -58.24
N VAL A 5 4.98 32.23 -58.95
CA VAL A 5 4.38 30.86 -59.10
C VAL A 5 5.33 29.88 -59.83
N VAL A 6 6.20 30.40 -60.70
CA VAL A 6 7.15 29.60 -61.50
C VAL A 6 8.31 29.03 -60.64
N PHE A 7 8.63 29.65 -59.50
CA PHE A 7 9.84 29.28 -58.74
C PHE A 7 9.65 28.03 -57.86
N VAL A 8 8.41 27.71 -57.46
CA VAL A 8 8.10 26.55 -56.60
C VAL A 8 8.09 25.24 -57.40
N PHE A 9 7.62 25.26 -58.65
CA PHE A 9 7.53 24.06 -59.50
C PHE A 9 8.88 23.56 -60.05
N VAL A 10 9.91 24.41 -60.13
CA VAL A 10 11.22 24.04 -60.68
C VAL A 10 12.07 23.23 -59.69
N LEU A 11 11.92 23.47 -58.38
CA LEU A 11 12.69 22.75 -57.34
C LEU A 11 12.14 21.35 -57.03
N ALA A 12 10.88 21.07 -57.35
CA ALA A 12 10.24 19.77 -57.09
C ALA A 12 10.61 18.67 -58.11
N LEU A 13 11.20 19.02 -59.27
CA LEU A 13 11.40 18.10 -60.39
C LEU A 13 12.86 17.68 -60.63
N LEU A 14 13.82 18.23 -59.87
CA LEU A 14 15.25 17.91 -60.02
C LEU A 14 15.79 16.85 -59.03
N ALA A 15 14.94 16.33 -58.14
CA ALA A 15 15.30 15.26 -57.19
C ALA A 15 15.09 13.83 -57.73
N ILE A 16 14.60 13.67 -58.97
CA ILE A 16 14.19 12.37 -59.53
C ILE A 16 15.31 11.71 -60.38
N TRP A 17 16.40 12.44 -60.65
CA TRP A 17 17.51 11.99 -61.52
C TRP A 17 18.88 12.02 -60.81
N TYR A 18 19.03 11.27 -59.72
CA TYR A 18 20.32 10.66 -59.37
C TYR A 18 20.13 9.35 -58.61
N ASN A 19 20.27 8.24 -59.33
CA ASN A 19 20.25 6.89 -58.78
C ASN A 19 21.23 6.01 -59.58
N PRO A 20 22.33 5.53 -58.98
CA PRO A 20 23.10 4.41 -59.51
C PRO A 20 22.68 3.11 -58.80
N VAL A 21 21.83 2.31 -59.46
CA VAL A 21 21.60 0.91 -59.09
C VAL A 21 22.71 0.05 -59.68
N CYS A 22 23.37 -0.73 -58.83
CA CYS A 22 23.90 -2.10 -59.04
C CYS A 22 24.57 -2.48 -57.71
N SER A 23 24.07 -3.38 -56.86
CA SER A 23 23.46 -4.71 -57.09
C SER A 23 24.45 -5.72 -57.66
N GLU A 24 25.12 -6.43 -56.76
CA GLU A 24 25.79 -7.70 -57.03
C GLU A 24 25.20 -8.74 -56.06
N THR A 25 24.32 -9.59 -56.59
CA THR A 25 23.72 -10.71 -55.85
C THR A 25 24.56 -11.95 -56.12
N ALA A 26 25.33 -12.39 -55.13
CA ALA A 26 26.03 -13.67 -55.16
C ALA A 26 25.22 -14.72 -54.39
N ASP A 27 25.00 -15.84 -55.06
CA ASP A 27 24.08 -16.95 -54.79
C ASP A 27 23.87 -17.43 -53.34
N LEU A 28 22.62 -17.85 -53.09
CA LEU A 28 22.17 -18.44 -51.83
C LEU A 28 22.36 -19.97 -51.89
N GLU A 29 23.52 -20.46 -51.44
CA GLU A 29 23.71 -21.88 -51.10
C GLU A 29 23.94 -22.09 -49.60
N LEU A 30 23.46 -23.24 -49.13
CA LEU A 30 23.42 -23.65 -47.72
C LEU A 30 24.83 -23.81 -47.14
N LEU A 31 25.06 -23.28 -45.94
CA LEU A 31 25.83 -24.01 -44.93
C LEU A 31 25.40 -23.60 -43.51
N HIS A 32 25.74 -24.49 -42.56
CA HIS A 32 25.35 -24.45 -41.15
C HIS A 32 26.48 -23.87 -40.29
N GLU A 33 26.20 -23.70 -39.00
CA GLU A 33 27.17 -23.63 -37.89
C GLU A 33 27.94 -22.32 -37.58
N SER A 34 28.18 -22.17 -36.27
CA SER A 34 29.29 -21.47 -35.59
C SER A 34 29.22 -19.94 -35.37
N ASP A 35 29.75 -19.41 -34.26
CA ASP A 35 29.76 -19.90 -32.87
C ASP A 35 30.15 -18.70 -31.97
N SER A 36 29.31 -18.29 -31.01
CA SER A 36 29.65 -17.15 -30.12
C SER A 36 30.31 -17.67 -28.84
N GLN A 37 31.63 -17.84 -28.87
CA GLN A 37 32.38 -18.53 -27.81
C GLN A 37 32.32 -17.83 -26.44
N HIS A 38 31.43 -18.32 -25.58
CA HIS A 38 31.63 -18.27 -24.13
C HIS A 38 32.61 -19.38 -23.75
N HIS A 39 33.77 -19.02 -23.19
CA HIS A 39 34.79 -20.00 -22.78
C HIS A 39 34.44 -20.68 -21.44
N SER A 40 33.38 -21.50 -21.43
CA SER A 40 33.22 -22.54 -20.41
C SER A 40 34.23 -23.65 -20.71
N ILE A 41 35.28 -23.78 -19.88
CA ILE A 41 36.41 -24.71 -20.13
C ILE A 41 35.99 -26.19 -20.01
N TRP A 42 34.84 -26.46 -19.39
CA TRP A 42 34.19 -27.77 -19.37
C TRP A 42 33.17 -27.84 -20.51
N THR A 43 33.27 -28.87 -21.36
CA THR A 43 32.22 -29.11 -22.34
C THR A 43 30.95 -29.57 -21.63
N ARG A 44 29.77 -29.29 -22.20
CA ARG A 44 28.50 -29.78 -21.64
C ARG A 44 28.49 -31.30 -21.46
N LYS A 45 29.29 -32.06 -22.23
CA LYS A 45 29.43 -33.52 -22.11
C LYS A 45 30.17 -33.98 -20.85
N GLU A 46 31.10 -33.19 -20.32
CA GLU A 46 31.85 -33.57 -19.12
C GLU A 46 31.01 -33.31 -17.86
N LEU A 47 30.27 -32.20 -17.84
CA LEU A 47 29.24 -31.91 -16.82
C LEU A 47 28.02 -32.85 -16.93
N ALA A 48 27.62 -33.26 -18.13
CA ALA A 48 26.57 -34.26 -18.36
C ALA A 48 27.07 -35.72 -18.27
N ASN A 49 28.26 -35.94 -17.70
CA ASN A 49 28.74 -37.27 -17.34
C ASN A 49 28.43 -37.62 -15.86
N GLY A 50 27.79 -36.71 -15.12
CA GLY A 50 27.00 -37.10 -13.95
C GLY A 50 25.95 -38.13 -14.37
N SER A 51 25.83 -39.22 -13.60
CA SER A 51 24.77 -40.20 -13.82
C SER A 51 23.41 -39.50 -13.73
N LYS A 52 22.47 -39.88 -14.60
CA LYS A 52 21.10 -39.37 -14.50
C LYS A 52 20.34 -40.08 -13.38
N ASP A 53 20.79 -39.86 -12.15
CA ASP A 53 20.22 -40.47 -10.96
C ASP A 53 18.85 -39.85 -10.65
N SER A 54 17.85 -40.71 -10.54
CA SER A 54 16.50 -40.38 -10.10
C SER A 54 16.42 -39.88 -8.65
N GLN A 55 17.45 -40.09 -7.83
CA GLN A 55 17.49 -39.62 -6.44
C GLN A 55 17.95 -38.16 -6.36
N GLY A 56 18.91 -37.77 -7.20
CA GLY A 56 19.57 -36.46 -7.18
C GLY A 56 20.93 -36.49 -6.46
N HIS A 57 21.78 -35.50 -6.72
CA HIS A 57 23.13 -35.39 -6.18
C HIS A 57 23.49 -33.93 -5.89
N CYS A 58 24.60 -33.69 -5.19
CA CYS A 58 25.09 -32.34 -4.92
C CYS A 58 25.51 -31.62 -6.20
N MET A 59 25.30 -30.30 -6.24
CA MET A 59 25.75 -29.41 -7.33
C MET A 59 26.93 -28.51 -6.93
N TRP A 60 27.34 -28.56 -5.66
CA TRP A 60 28.56 -27.94 -5.15
C TRP A 60 28.92 -28.55 -3.80
N TYR A 61 30.15 -28.29 -3.35
CA TYR A 61 30.55 -28.45 -1.95
C TYR A 61 31.79 -27.59 -1.68
N GLY A 62 31.83 -26.91 -0.53
CA GLY A 62 32.94 -26.03 -0.11
C GLY A 62 32.98 -24.66 -0.79
N THR A 63 33.42 -23.65 -0.04
CA THR A 63 33.53 -22.25 -0.51
C THR A 63 34.94 -21.90 -0.98
N CYS A 64 35.05 -21.15 -2.07
CA CYS A 64 36.31 -20.59 -2.56
C CYS A 64 36.95 -19.62 -1.55
N ASN A 65 38.26 -19.79 -1.30
CA ASN A 65 39.03 -18.95 -0.36
C ASN A 65 39.60 -17.69 -1.02
N ASP A 66 40.21 -17.83 -2.19
CA ASP A 66 40.96 -16.77 -2.88
C ASP A 66 40.14 -16.11 -4.02
N CYS A 67 38.81 -16.23 -3.96
CA CYS A 67 37.88 -15.59 -4.89
C CYS A 67 37.49 -14.17 -4.47
N GLU A 68 37.09 -13.36 -5.46
CA GLU A 68 36.55 -12.00 -5.26
C GLU A 68 35.23 -11.99 -4.47
N TYR A 69 34.43 -13.06 -4.58
CA TYR A 69 33.18 -13.29 -3.87
C TYR A 69 33.11 -14.74 -3.39
N ALA A 70 32.19 -15.06 -2.47
CA ALA A 70 32.00 -16.41 -1.92
C ALA A 70 31.29 -17.35 -2.93
N TYR A 71 32.03 -17.73 -3.98
CA TYR A 71 31.62 -18.77 -4.93
C TYR A 71 31.86 -20.17 -4.35
N ASN A 72 30.95 -21.10 -4.62
CA ASN A 72 31.10 -22.51 -4.24
C ASN A 72 31.90 -23.28 -5.31
N TYR A 73 32.63 -24.33 -4.92
CA TYR A 73 33.25 -25.25 -5.88
C TYR A 73 32.22 -26.21 -6.48
N ALA A 74 32.25 -26.37 -7.80
CA ALA A 74 31.37 -27.28 -8.53
C ALA A 74 31.72 -28.74 -8.19
N TYR A 75 30.70 -29.53 -7.88
CA TYR A 75 30.78 -30.91 -7.42
C TYR A 75 29.56 -31.68 -7.95
N GLN A 76 29.69 -32.98 -8.17
CA GLN A 76 28.64 -33.84 -8.74
C GLN A 76 28.60 -35.22 -8.07
N GLY A 77 28.99 -35.28 -6.79
CA GLY A 77 28.94 -36.50 -5.98
C GLY A 77 27.80 -36.49 -4.97
N ASP A 78 27.79 -37.52 -4.13
CA ASP A 78 26.79 -37.77 -3.10
C ASP A 78 26.88 -36.74 -1.96
N ALA A 79 25.80 -36.59 -1.20
CA ALA A 79 25.78 -35.75 0.00
C ALA A 79 26.70 -36.29 1.10
N MET A 80 27.28 -35.39 1.90
CA MET A 80 28.31 -35.71 2.89
C MET A 80 27.83 -35.46 4.33
N PRO A 81 28.34 -36.24 5.32
CA PRO A 81 28.00 -36.03 6.72
C PRO A 81 28.71 -34.80 7.27
N ILE A 82 27.99 -33.99 8.05
CA ILE A 82 28.51 -32.77 8.71
C ILE A 82 28.67 -32.96 10.23
N GLY A 83 29.49 -32.13 10.87
CA GLY A 83 29.81 -32.28 12.29
C GLY A 83 28.64 -31.90 13.23
N GLU A 84 28.65 -32.43 14.46
CA GLU A 84 27.60 -32.16 15.47
C GLU A 84 27.40 -30.64 15.75
N THR A 85 28.49 -29.86 15.72
CA THR A 85 28.44 -28.39 15.84
C THR A 85 27.72 -27.72 14.68
N ASP A 86 27.83 -28.31 13.50
CA ASP A 86 27.37 -27.75 12.23
C ASP A 86 25.91 -28.17 11.98
N LEU A 87 25.52 -29.35 12.45
CA LEU A 87 24.12 -29.77 12.59
C LEU A 87 23.34 -28.79 13.47
N GLN A 88 23.86 -28.45 14.66
CA GLN A 88 23.23 -27.48 15.56
C GLN A 88 23.16 -26.07 14.94
N ALA A 89 24.18 -25.68 14.16
CA ALA A 89 24.15 -24.42 13.41
C ALA A 89 23.06 -24.45 12.31
N LEU A 90 22.97 -25.53 11.54
CA LEU A 90 21.99 -25.73 10.48
C LEU A 90 20.55 -25.81 11.01
N GLU A 91 20.31 -26.55 12.10
CA GLU A 91 19.03 -26.59 12.83
C GLU A 91 18.57 -25.18 13.24
N SER A 92 19.49 -24.33 13.70
CA SER A 92 19.15 -22.97 14.16
C SER A 92 18.65 -22.04 13.05
N VAL A 93 19.06 -22.26 11.80
CA VAL A 93 18.71 -21.42 10.64
C VAL A 93 17.66 -22.07 9.73
N CYS A 94 17.77 -23.38 9.48
CA CYS A 94 17.00 -24.18 8.53
C CYS A 94 16.36 -25.43 9.19
N PRO A 95 15.58 -25.27 10.28
CA PRO A 95 14.98 -26.41 10.99
C PRO A 95 14.05 -27.24 10.11
N GLU A 96 13.37 -26.66 9.10
CA GLU A 96 12.54 -27.45 8.19
C GLU A 96 13.36 -28.39 7.28
N LEU A 97 14.63 -28.07 7.00
CA LEU A 97 15.54 -28.96 6.28
C LEU A 97 16.10 -30.03 7.23
N PHE A 98 16.38 -29.64 8.47
CA PHE A 98 16.80 -30.57 9.53
C PHE A 98 15.69 -31.56 9.93
N ASP A 99 14.43 -31.14 10.00
CA ASP A 99 13.28 -32.03 10.28
C ASP A 99 13.06 -33.08 9.16
N GLN A 100 13.54 -32.82 7.94
CA GLN A 100 13.42 -33.72 6.78
C GLN A 100 14.60 -34.70 6.65
N PHE A 101 15.84 -34.24 6.84
CA PHE A 101 17.04 -35.04 6.56
C PHE A 101 17.98 -35.23 7.77
N GLY A 102 17.79 -34.46 8.84
CA GLY A 102 18.56 -34.51 10.09
C GLY A 102 18.25 -35.67 11.07
N PRO A 103 17.09 -36.37 11.07
CA PRO A 103 16.82 -37.41 12.08
C PRO A 103 17.46 -38.77 11.84
N GLU A 104 18.28 -38.91 10.78
CA GLU A 104 18.98 -40.16 10.45
C GLU A 104 20.24 -40.37 11.30
N ASP A 105 20.75 -41.61 11.40
CA ASP A 105 21.91 -41.94 12.24
C ASP A 105 23.22 -41.25 11.78
N GLU A 106 23.35 -40.94 10.47
CA GLU A 106 24.43 -40.14 9.87
C GLU A 106 23.83 -39.21 8.79
N PRO A 107 23.31 -38.02 9.15
CA PRO A 107 22.55 -37.18 8.23
C PRO A 107 23.46 -36.47 7.21
N LEU A 108 23.07 -36.51 5.93
CA LEU A 108 23.88 -36.08 4.79
C LEU A 108 23.37 -34.78 4.16
N PHE A 109 24.28 -33.84 3.86
CA PHE A 109 23.96 -32.55 3.26
C PHE A 109 24.97 -32.17 2.16
N CYS A 110 24.60 -31.23 1.29
CA CYS A 110 25.44 -30.71 0.21
C CYS A 110 26.17 -29.40 0.57
N CYS A 111 26.47 -29.18 1.85
CA CYS A 111 27.14 -27.97 2.34
C CYS A 111 28.13 -28.26 3.47
N ASP A 112 29.22 -27.47 3.54
CA ASP A 112 30.20 -27.52 4.64
C ASP A 112 29.90 -26.51 5.78
N SER A 113 30.67 -26.59 6.87
CA SER A 113 30.57 -25.70 8.04
C SER A 113 30.67 -24.21 7.68
N ARG A 114 31.39 -23.86 6.62
CA ARG A 114 31.54 -22.48 6.16
C ARG A 114 30.34 -22.05 5.34
N GLN A 115 29.81 -22.90 4.45
CA GLN A 115 28.61 -22.60 3.67
C GLN A 115 27.39 -22.41 4.60
N ILE A 116 27.29 -23.17 5.69
CA ILE A 116 26.30 -22.95 6.75
C ILE A 116 26.50 -21.58 7.44
N ASN A 117 27.73 -21.21 7.80
CA ASN A 117 28.02 -19.89 8.38
C ASN A 117 27.74 -18.73 7.40
N ASP A 118 28.14 -18.87 6.14
CA ASP A 118 27.95 -17.87 5.09
C ASP A 118 26.45 -17.71 4.77
N LEU A 119 25.65 -18.78 4.84
CA LEU A 119 24.18 -18.72 4.81
C LEU A 119 23.61 -17.93 5.99
N ILE A 120 24.05 -18.22 7.22
CA ILE A 120 23.62 -17.50 8.44
C ILE A 120 23.93 -16.00 8.35
N VAL A 121 25.13 -15.62 7.90
CA VAL A 121 25.58 -14.22 7.82
C VAL A 121 24.88 -13.44 6.71
N ASN A 122 24.75 -14.02 5.52
CA ASN A 122 24.15 -13.34 4.37
C ASN A 122 22.63 -13.28 4.49
N PHE A 123 21.98 -14.42 4.72
CA PHE A 123 20.52 -14.53 4.71
C PHE A 123 19.88 -14.12 6.04
N GLY A 124 20.61 -14.19 7.15
CA GLY A 124 20.14 -13.71 8.47
C GLY A 124 19.73 -12.23 8.46
N GLN A 125 20.30 -11.40 7.59
CA GLN A 125 19.90 -9.99 7.44
C GLN A 125 18.48 -9.85 6.85
N ALA A 126 18.12 -10.66 5.86
CA ALA A 126 16.76 -10.70 5.33
C ALA A 126 15.77 -11.25 6.37
N LEU A 127 16.15 -12.34 7.07
CA LEU A 127 15.33 -12.93 8.14
C LEU A 127 15.03 -11.95 9.29
N ASN A 128 15.99 -11.10 9.67
CA ASN A 128 15.75 -10.06 10.69
C ASN A 128 14.68 -9.03 10.27
N LEU A 129 14.43 -8.85 8.97
CA LEU A 129 13.38 -7.95 8.47
C LEU A 129 12.01 -8.64 8.39
N VAL A 130 11.95 -9.90 7.93
CA VAL A 130 10.68 -10.65 7.79
C VAL A 130 10.23 -11.40 9.05
N GLY A 131 11.13 -11.63 10.02
CA GLY A 131 10.95 -12.50 11.19
C GLY A 131 9.80 -12.14 12.16
N ARG A 132 9.09 -11.04 11.93
CA ARG A 132 7.82 -10.74 12.62
C ARG A 132 6.66 -11.65 12.20
N CYS A 133 6.73 -12.23 11.01
CA CYS A 133 5.80 -13.25 10.55
C CYS A 133 6.56 -14.57 10.36
N PRO A 134 6.43 -15.54 11.30
CA PRO A 134 7.15 -16.81 11.21
C PRO A 134 6.92 -17.53 9.88
N SER A 135 5.66 -17.61 9.42
CA SER A 135 5.30 -18.32 8.19
C SER A 135 6.00 -17.74 6.95
N CYS A 136 6.07 -16.41 6.84
CA CYS A 136 6.85 -15.70 5.81
C CYS A 136 8.35 -16.04 5.89
N ALA A 137 8.95 -15.89 7.08
CA ALA A 137 10.37 -16.17 7.30
C ALA A 137 10.71 -17.64 6.97
N ARG A 138 9.81 -18.57 7.31
CA ARG A 138 9.88 -20.00 7.01
C ARG A 138 9.79 -20.29 5.51
N ASN A 139 8.83 -19.71 4.81
CA ASN A 139 8.68 -19.92 3.36
C ASN A 139 9.89 -19.36 2.59
N LEU A 140 10.32 -18.14 2.93
CA LEU A 140 11.46 -17.47 2.29
C LEU A 140 12.78 -18.20 2.57
N ARG A 141 12.99 -18.77 3.77
CA ARG A 141 14.25 -19.49 4.07
C ARG A 141 14.40 -20.80 3.33
N MET A 142 13.32 -21.56 3.13
CA MET A 142 13.43 -22.89 2.48
C MET A 142 14.10 -22.80 1.11
N ILE A 143 13.84 -21.72 0.34
CA ILE A 143 14.50 -21.43 -0.94
C ILE A 143 16.03 -21.46 -0.79
N PHE A 144 16.59 -20.69 0.14
CA PHE A 144 18.04 -20.56 0.31
C PHE A 144 18.64 -21.73 1.10
N CYS A 145 17.92 -22.30 2.07
CA CYS A 145 18.30 -23.51 2.78
C CYS A 145 18.47 -24.69 1.81
N SER A 146 17.45 -25.00 1.02
CA SER A 146 17.49 -26.14 0.09
C SER A 146 18.43 -25.91 -1.08
N MET A 147 18.55 -24.68 -1.60
CA MET A 147 19.59 -24.36 -2.60
C MET A 147 21.01 -24.58 -2.07
N THR A 148 21.25 -24.34 -0.78
CA THR A 148 22.61 -24.37 -0.21
C THR A 148 23.02 -25.76 0.25
N CYS A 149 22.11 -26.51 0.87
CA CYS A 149 22.41 -27.71 1.67
C CYS A 149 21.59 -28.96 1.33
N ASP A 150 20.55 -28.92 0.48
CA ASP A 150 19.70 -30.10 0.23
C ASP A 150 20.52 -31.25 -0.39
N PRO A 151 20.43 -32.49 0.13
CA PRO A 151 21.18 -33.62 -0.41
C PRO A 151 20.95 -33.90 -1.91
N HIS A 152 19.89 -33.34 -2.52
CA HIS A 152 19.46 -33.65 -3.88
C HIS A 152 19.51 -32.45 -4.86
N HIS A 153 20.39 -31.47 -4.66
CA HIS A 153 20.49 -30.23 -5.46
C HIS A 153 20.18 -30.38 -6.98
N SER A 154 20.71 -31.41 -7.67
CA SER A 154 20.50 -31.58 -9.11
C SER A 154 19.07 -31.91 -9.55
N ARG A 155 18.14 -32.19 -8.62
CA ARG A 155 16.71 -32.31 -8.92
C ARG A 155 16.11 -31.02 -9.45
N PHE A 156 16.54 -29.87 -8.92
CA PHE A 156 15.94 -28.54 -9.15
C PHE A 156 16.96 -27.41 -9.43
N LEU A 157 18.28 -27.66 -9.38
CA LEU A 157 19.34 -26.72 -9.76
C LEU A 157 20.10 -27.18 -11.01
N ALA A 158 20.52 -26.23 -11.86
CA ALA A 158 21.48 -26.48 -12.94
C ALA A 158 22.55 -25.38 -12.98
N TYR A 159 23.78 -25.74 -13.39
CA TYR A 159 24.81 -24.73 -13.64
C TYR A 159 24.39 -23.79 -14.79
N ASN A 160 24.61 -22.48 -14.62
CA ASN A 160 24.47 -21.50 -15.69
C ASN A 160 25.85 -21.09 -16.22
N THR A 161 26.75 -20.66 -15.33
CA THR A 161 28.12 -20.26 -15.65
C THR A 161 29.09 -20.80 -14.61
N THR A 162 30.17 -21.43 -15.05
CA THR A 162 31.28 -21.94 -14.21
C THR A 162 32.62 -21.39 -14.71
N GLN A 163 33.59 -21.24 -13.81
CA GLN A 163 34.95 -20.77 -14.14
C GLN A 163 36.00 -21.68 -13.48
N GLU A 164 37.09 -21.96 -14.19
CA GLU A 164 38.28 -22.60 -13.60
C GLU A 164 39.04 -21.62 -12.71
N HIS A 165 39.36 -22.02 -11.47
CA HIS A 165 39.95 -21.19 -10.44
C HIS A 165 41.16 -21.90 -9.78
N THR A 166 42.35 -21.38 -10.08
CA THR A 166 43.66 -21.93 -9.67
C THR A 166 43.95 -23.35 -10.19
N ILE A 167 45.18 -23.81 -9.99
CA ILE A 167 45.66 -25.15 -10.38
C ILE A 167 45.57 -26.13 -9.18
N THR A 168 45.47 -25.60 -7.97
CA THR A 168 45.29 -26.36 -6.73
C THR A 168 43.81 -26.62 -6.50
N PRO A 169 43.33 -27.87 -6.61
CA PRO A 169 41.93 -28.17 -6.34
C PRO A 169 41.57 -27.98 -4.86
N GLU A 170 40.28 -27.79 -4.61
CA GLU A 170 39.70 -27.87 -3.27
C GLU A 170 39.92 -29.28 -2.69
N PRO A 171 40.44 -29.42 -1.45
CA PRO A 171 40.95 -30.69 -0.93
C PRO A 171 39.93 -31.82 -0.69
N ILE A 172 38.62 -31.52 -0.57
CA ILE A 172 37.57 -32.51 -0.31
C ILE A 172 37.01 -33.07 -1.62
N THR A 173 36.54 -32.19 -2.51
CA THR A 173 35.93 -32.48 -3.81
C THR A 173 36.95 -32.79 -4.90
N ASN A 174 38.21 -32.37 -4.71
CA ASN A 174 39.27 -32.37 -5.71
C ASN A 174 38.94 -31.50 -6.95
N SER A 175 38.09 -30.48 -6.79
CA SER A 175 37.61 -29.59 -7.86
C SER A 175 38.44 -28.31 -8.00
N THR A 176 38.77 -27.92 -9.24
CA THR A 176 39.35 -26.60 -9.58
C THR A 176 38.30 -25.62 -10.12
N VAL A 177 37.01 -25.95 -10.05
CA VAL A 177 35.94 -25.23 -10.77
C VAL A 177 35.04 -24.51 -9.77
N VAL A 178 34.78 -23.23 -9.97
CA VAL A 178 33.83 -22.45 -9.16
C VAL A 178 32.56 -22.12 -9.94
N VAL A 179 31.42 -22.18 -9.26
CA VAL A 179 30.11 -21.79 -9.80
C VAL A 179 30.00 -20.27 -9.76
N LYS A 180 29.82 -19.63 -10.91
CA LYS A 180 29.65 -18.17 -11.05
C LYS A 180 28.19 -17.76 -11.14
N ALA A 181 27.36 -18.61 -11.74
CA ALA A 181 25.92 -18.46 -11.78
C ALA A 181 25.23 -19.83 -11.87
N LEU A 182 24.02 -19.93 -11.34
CA LEU A 182 23.14 -21.09 -11.51
C LEU A 182 21.76 -20.70 -12.07
N ASN A 183 21.04 -21.70 -12.56
CA ASN A 183 19.61 -21.65 -12.81
C ASN A 183 18.92 -22.45 -11.68
N TYR A 184 17.90 -21.86 -11.04
CA TYR A 184 17.13 -22.49 -9.97
C TYR A 184 15.68 -22.64 -10.43
N TYR A 185 15.24 -23.87 -10.66
CA TYR A 185 13.89 -24.19 -11.13
C TYR A 185 12.94 -24.30 -9.93
N ILE A 186 11.89 -23.49 -9.91
CA ILE A 186 11.04 -23.27 -8.74
C ILE A 186 9.58 -23.10 -9.18
N ASP A 187 8.63 -23.62 -8.40
CA ASP A 187 7.21 -23.50 -8.75
C ASP A 187 6.68 -22.06 -8.56
N ASP A 188 5.91 -21.59 -9.54
CA ASP A 188 5.35 -20.23 -9.59
C ASP A 188 4.24 -20.00 -8.53
N THR A 189 3.51 -21.05 -8.18
CA THR A 189 2.49 -21.04 -7.12
C THR A 189 3.18 -20.91 -5.77
N PHE A 190 4.19 -21.73 -5.47
CA PHE A 190 4.99 -21.62 -4.25
C PHE A 190 5.63 -20.24 -4.10
N VAL A 191 6.23 -19.68 -5.16
CA VAL A 191 6.79 -18.32 -5.15
C VAL A 191 5.72 -17.27 -4.86
N THR A 192 4.53 -17.42 -5.45
CA THR A 192 3.39 -16.53 -5.22
C THR A 192 2.87 -16.64 -3.79
N GLU A 193 2.68 -17.84 -3.24
CA GLU A 193 2.21 -18.06 -1.86
C GLU A 193 3.24 -17.63 -0.80
N MET A 194 4.53 -17.84 -1.07
CA MET A 194 5.63 -17.29 -0.27
C MET A 194 5.52 -15.77 -0.20
N TYR A 195 5.43 -15.09 -1.35
CA TYR A 195 5.26 -13.63 -1.39
C TYR A 195 3.97 -13.17 -0.70
N ASP A 196 2.86 -13.87 -0.91
CA ASP A 196 1.56 -13.55 -0.31
C ASP A 196 1.55 -13.72 1.22
N SER A 197 2.36 -14.64 1.76
CA SER A 197 2.60 -14.77 3.20
C SER A 197 3.44 -13.61 3.79
N CYS A 198 4.18 -12.89 2.94
CA CYS A 198 5.15 -11.84 3.32
C CYS A 198 4.69 -10.40 3.04
N LYS A 199 3.79 -10.17 2.08
CA LYS A 199 3.48 -8.84 1.53
C LYS A 199 2.97 -7.80 2.51
N GLU A 200 2.35 -8.23 3.62
CA GLU A 200 1.79 -7.34 4.64
C GLU A 200 2.70 -7.13 5.88
N VAL A 201 3.88 -7.77 5.92
CA VAL A 201 4.78 -7.71 7.09
C VAL A 201 5.34 -6.30 7.27
N THR A 202 5.27 -5.77 8.49
CA THR A 202 5.64 -4.38 8.81
C THR A 202 7.01 -4.27 9.49
N ASN A 203 7.86 -3.36 9.03
CA ASN A 203 9.15 -3.07 9.64
C ASN A 203 8.93 -2.34 10.99
N PRO A 204 9.40 -2.87 12.13
CA PRO A 204 9.13 -2.29 13.44
C PRO A 204 9.80 -0.93 13.67
N SER A 205 10.84 -0.59 12.91
CA SER A 205 11.60 0.66 13.07
C SER A 205 11.02 1.84 12.28
N SER A 206 10.36 1.57 11.15
CA SER A 206 9.78 2.59 10.25
C SER A 206 8.25 2.60 10.23
N ASN A 207 7.60 1.52 10.69
CA ASN A 207 6.16 1.29 10.54
C ASN A 207 5.69 1.36 9.06
N SER A 208 6.57 0.91 8.14
CA SER A 208 6.28 0.70 6.71
C SER A 208 6.25 -0.80 6.39
N LEU A 209 5.80 -1.18 5.19
CA LEU A 209 5.93 -2.56 4.72
C LEU A 209 7.41 -2.94 4.54
N VAL A 210 7.71 -4.24 4.70
CA VAL A 210 9.06 -4.79 4.51
C VAL A 210 9.38 -5.02 3.03
N MET A 211 8.43 -5.48 2.22
CA MET A 211 8.70 -5.83 0.81
C MET A 211 9.37 -4.69 0.02
N PRO A 212 8.92 -3.42 0.08
CA PRO A 212 9.59 -2.33 -0.63
C PRO A 212 11.04 -2.06 -0.19
N THR A 213 11.42 -2.50 1.01
CA THR A 213 12.80 -2.38 1.53
C THR A 213 13.69 -3.51 1.01
N ILE A 214 13.16 -4.73 0.85
CA ILE A 214 13.93 -5.91 0.41
C ILE A 214 13.83 -6.19 -1.10
N CYS A 215 12.96 -5.49 -1.83
CA CYS A 215 12.77 -5.60 -3.28
C CYS A 215 13.63 -4.59 -4.08
N GLY A 216 14.67 -4.05 -3.46
CA GLY A 216 15.72 -3.26 -4.11
C GLY A 216 15.22 -2.10 -4.97
N GLN A 217 15.62 -2.08 -6.24
CA GLN A 217 15.27 -1.02 -7.20
C GLN A 217 13.78 -0.92 -7.54
N TRP A 218 12.99 -1.97 -7.25
CA TRP A 218 11.56 -2.01 -7.58
C TRP A 218 10.68 -1.35 -6.52
N GLY A 219 11.13 -1.29 -5.26
CA GLY A 219 10.43 -0.60 -4.18
C GLY A 219 8.97 -1.02 -4.03
N GLU A 220 8.05 -0.06 -4.09
CA GLU A 220 6.59 -0.30 -3.99
C GLU A 220 6.04 -1.15 -5.15
N ASP A 221 6.66 -1.13 -6.33
CA ASP A 221 6.27 -1.95 -7.49
C ASP A 221 6.85 -3.39 -7.40
N CYS A 222 6.87 -3.97 -6.20
CA CYS A 222 7.35 -5.33 -5.99
C CYS A 222 6.34 -6.40 -6.44
N SER A 223 6.85 -7.50 -6.98
CA SER A 223 6.08 -8.72 -7.32
C SER A 223 6.84 -9.96 -6.83
N PRO A 224 6.21 -11.15 -6.78
CA PRO A 224 6.87 -12.37 -6.33
C PRO A 224 8.20 -12.64 -7.06
N HIS A 225 8.19 -12.54 -8.39
CA HIS A 225 9.40 -12.66 -9.22
C HIS A 225 10.43 -11.58 -8.93
N ARG A 226 10.03 -10.29 -8.90
CA ARG A 226 10.97 -9.17 -8.67
C ARG A 226 11.67 -9.26 -7.32
N LEU A 227 11.01 -9.83 -6.31
CA LEU A 227 11.63 -10.09 -5.01
C LEU A 227 12.77 -11.11 -5.13
N LEU A 228 12.50 -12.27 -5.72
CA LEU A 228 13.50 -13.33 -5.87
C LEU A 228 14.58 -12.97 -6.90
N ASP A 229 14.22 -12.35 -8.02
CA ASP A 229 15.17 -11.80 -9.00
C ASP A 229 16.15 -10.81 -8.35
N PHE A 230 15.69 -9.97 -7.41
CA PHE A 230 16.57 -9.08 -6.65
C PHE A 230 17.46 -9.84 -5.66
N MET A 231 16.88 -10.79 -4.91
CA MET A 231 17.62 -11.57 -3.91
C MET A 231 18.63 -12.55 -4.56
N GLY A 232 18.41 -12.93 -5.81
CA GLY A 232 19.33 -13.71 -6.64
C GLY A 232 20.38 -12.89 -7.40
N GLN A 233 20.24 -11.56 -7.47
CA GLN A 233 21.19 -10.71 -8.19
C GLN A 233 22.55 -10.70 -7.48
N GLY A 234 23.60 -11.11 -8.21
CA GLY A 234 24.95 -11.20 -7.67
C GLY A 234 25.56 -9.82 -7.37
N MET A 235 26.48 -9.77 -6.39
CA MET A 235 27.29 -8.57 -6.11
C MET A 235 28.13 -8.14 -7.32
N SER A 236 28.51 -9.09 -8.18
CA SER A 236 29.00 -8.91 -9.56
C SER A 236 28.17 -7.92 -10.39
N ASN A 237 26.84 -8.03 -10.28
CA ASN A 237 25.85 -7.24 -11.01
C ASN A 237 25.18 -6.16 -10.12
N GLY A 238 25.76 -5.84 -8.95
CA GLY A 238 25.27 -4.80 -8.05
C GLY A 238 24.10 -5.20 -7.13
N GLY A 239 23.81 -6.50 -7.01
CA GLY A 239 22.88 -7.04 -6.01
C GLY A 239 23.57 -7.42 -4.69
N PHE A 240 22.91 -8.28 -3.90
CA PHE A 240 23.39 -8.70 -2.58
C PHE A 240 23.75 -10.20 -2.47
N SER A 241 23.44 -11.02 -3.48
CA SER A 241 23.84 -12.44 -3.48
C SER A 241 25.36 -12.56 -3.74
N PRO A 242 26.08 -13.51 -3.13
CA PRO A 242 27.50 -13.75 -3.44
C PRO A 242 27.78 -14.07 -4.92
N PHE A 243 26.79 -14.61 -5.63
CA PHE A 243 26.84 -14.97 -7.05
C PHE A 243 25.45 -14.91 -7.68
N ASP A 244 25.37 -14.96 -9.01
CA ASP A 244 24.10 -14.77 -9.73
C ASP A 244 23.22 -16.03 -9.71
N ILE A 245 21.96 -15.87 -9.27
CA ILE A 245 20.95 -16.93 -9.14
C ILE A 245 19.79 -16.61 -10.09
N TYR A 246 19.69 -17.32 -11.20
CA TYR A 246 18.62 -17.13 -12.19
C TYR A 246 17.44 -18.04 -11.89
N PHE A 247 16.47 -17.54 -11.13
CA PHE A 247 15.21 -18.24 -10.89
C PHE A 247 14.45 -18.51 -12.21
N GLN A 248 13.98 -19.74 -12.36
CA GLN A 248 13.20 -20.22 -13.49
C GLN A 248 11.82 -20.65 -12.97
N TYR A 249 10.86 -19.74 -13.04
CA TYR A 249 9.50 -19.93 -12.55
C TYR A 249 8.75 -20.91 -13.45
N ILE A 250 8.39 -22.07 -12.91
CA ILE A 250 7.64 -23.13 -13.60
C ILE A 250 6.18 -23.07 -13.17
N PRO A 251 5.21 -22.94 -14.09
CA PRO A 251 3.79 -23.00 -13.73
C PRO A 251 3.36 -24.41 -13.29
N ASP A 252 2.41 -24.49 -12.35
CA ASP A 252 1.83 -25.76 -11.90
C ASP A 252 1.35 -26.64 -13.07
N GLY A 253 1.80 -27.90 -13.06
CA GLY A 253 1.52 -28.89 -14.09
C GLY A 253 2.35 -28.79 -15.38
N GLU A 254 3.21 -27.78 -15.55
CA GLU A 254 4.13 -27.70 -16.70
C GLU A 254 5.46 -28.44 -16.46
N PRO A 255 6.02 -29.13 -17.47
CA PRO A 255 7.29 -29.84 -17.33
C PRO A 255 8.48 -28.87 -17.36
N VAL A 256 9.49 -29.14 -16.54
CA VAL A 256 10.74 -28.36 -16.52
C VAL A 256 11.40 -28.33 -17.92
N PRO A 257 11.71 -27.14 -18.50
CA PRO A 257 12.26 -27.06 -19.86
C PRO A 257 13.66 -27.64 -20.05
N ASN A 258 14.41 -27.86 -18.96
CA ASN A 258 15.78 -28.37 -19.00
C ASN A 258 15.79 -29.90 -18.81
N PRO A 259 16.23 -30.69 -19.80
CA PRO A 259 16.23 -32.15 -19.70
C PRO A 259 17.21 -32.70 -18.67
N ASP A 260 18.16 -31.90 -18.17
CA ASP A 260 19.15 -32.32 -17.16
C ASP A 260 18.63 -32.13 -15.72
N VAL A 261 17.45 -31.51 -15.55
CA VAL A 261 16.75 -31.26 -14.27
C VAL A 261 15.53 -32.17 -14.17
N ILE A 262 15.12 -32.53 -12.95
CA ILE A 262 14.09 -33.55 -12.70
C ILE A 262 12.71 -32.90 -12.46
N GLU A 263 12.67 -31.85 -11.64
CA GLU A 263 11.45 -31.22 -11.14
C GLU A 263 11.68 -29.76 -10.76
N ALA A 264 10.62 -29.00 -10.54
CA ALA A 264 10.70 -27.68 -9.92
C ALA A 264 10.72 -27.84 -8.39
N PHE A 265 11.38 -26.91 -7.69
CA PHE A 265 11.32 -26.84 -6.24
C PHE A 265 9.93 -26.36 -5.79
N ASP A 266 9.14 -27.29 -5.23
CA ASP A 266 7.79 -27.08 -4.71
C ASP A 266 7.65 -27.66 -3.28
N PRO A 267 8.11 -26.95 -2.25
CA PRO A 267 7.78 -27.28 -0.86
C PRO A 267 6.46 -26.60 -0.46
N GLN A 268 5.57 -27.31 0.25
CA GLN A 268 4.31 -26.74 0.76
C GLN A 268 4.54 -25.40 1.48
N ALA A 269 3.97 -24.30 0.99
CA ALA A 269 3.97 -23.01 1.67
C ALA A 269 3.03 -23.01 2.89
N VAL A 270 3.38 -22.25 3.94
CA VAL A 270 2.50 -22.01 5.09
C VAL A 270 1.93 -20.60 4.97
N PRO A 271 0.61 -20.41 4.87
CA PRO A 271 0.02 -19.08 4.76
C PRO A 271 0.17 -18.30 6.08
N CYS A 272 0.18 -16.96 6.01
CA CYS A 272 0.48 -16.12 7.19
C CYS A 272 -0.53 -16.25 8.35
N TYR A 273 -1.75 -16.75 8.08
CA TYR A 273 -2.79 -16.99 9.07
C TYR A 273 -2.71 -18.38 9.75
N GLU A 274 -1.79 -19.24 9.30
CA GLU A 274 -1.53 -20.57 9.85
C GLU A 274 -0.21 -20.60 10.64
N ALA A 275 -0.09 -21.54 11.57
CA ALA A 275 1.10 -21.75 12.39
C ALA A 275 1.94 -22.90 11.80
N ILE A 276 3.26 -22.74 11.74
CA ILE A 276 4.19 -23.73 11.16
C ILE A 276 4.19 -25.04 11.96
N SER A 277 4.13 -24.92 13.29
CA SER A 277 4.24 -26.01 14.24
C SER A 277 3.42 -25.73 15.52
N ASN A 278 3.18 -26.78 16.31
CA ASN A 278 2.47 -26.70 17.60
C ASN A 278 3.12 -25.78 18.66
N THR A 279 4.39 -25.38 18.46
CA THR A 279 5.12 -24.45 19.36
C THR A 279 5.17 -23.03 18.80
N SER A 280 4.90 -22.84 17.51
CA SER A 280 4.80 -21.53 16.85
C SER A 280 3.40 -20.92 16.96
N GLY A 281 3.29 -19.61 16.76
CA GLY A 281 2.01 -18.94 16.48
C GLY A 281 1.91 -18.54 15.00
N SER A 282 0.69 -18.33 14.51
CA SER A 282 0.47 -17.65 13.23
C SER A 282 0.87 -16.18 13.29
N CYS A 283 1.03 -15.54 12.13
CA CYS A 283 1.50 -14.16 12.06
C CYS A 283 0.47 -13.17 12.65
N SER A 284 0.93 -12.03 13.15
CA SER A 284 0.06 -11.05 13.80
C SER A 284 -0.94 -10.43 12.82
N CYS A 285 -2.13 -10.03 13.30
CA CYS A 285 -3.11 -9.27 12.48
C CYS A 285 -2.58 -7.90 11.98
N VAL A 286 -1.44 -7.42 12.50
CA VAL A 286 -0.76 -6.21 11.99
C VAL A 286 0.15 -6.54 10.80
N ASP A 287 0.59 -7.79 10.68
CA ASP A 287 1.54 -8.28 9.67
C ASP A 287 0.89 -9.29 8.69
N CYS A 288 -0.41 -9.59 8.86
CA CYS A 288 -1.21 -10.50 8.06
C CYS A 288 -2.72 -10.26 8.30
N SER A 289 -3.41 -9.65 7.34
CA SER A 289 -4.85 -9.40 7.38
C SER A 289 -5.70 -10.68 7.48
N GLY A 290 -5.19 -11.80 6.96
CA GLY A 290 -5.80 -13.14 7.09
C GLY A 290 -5.93 -13.61 8.55
N SER A 291 -4.99 -13.21 9.43
CA SER A 291 -5.02 -13.54 10.86
C SER A 291 -6.04 -12.71 11.67
N CYS A 292 -6.67 -11.70 11.05
CA CYS A 292 -7.55 -10.80 11.78
C CYS A 292 -8.91 -11.44 12.12
N PRO A 293 -9.39 -11.34 13.38
CA PRO A 293 -10.72 -11.81 13.73
C PRO A 293 -11.77 -10.97 13.01
N LYS A 294 -12.68 -11.62 12.27
CA LYS A 294 -13.77 -10.96 11.54
C LYS A 294 -14.58 -10.09 12.51
N PRO A 295 -14.71 -8.77 12.29
CA PRO A 295 -15.34 -7.87 13.24
C PRO A 295 -16.81 -8.25 13.42
N LYS A 296 -17.29 -8.21 14.66
CA LYS A 296 -18.72 -8.40 14.94
C LYS A 296 -19.53 -7.30 14.24
N PRO A 297 -20.67 -7.61 13.60
CA PRO A 297 -21.49 -6.60 12.97
C PRO A 297 -21.89 -5.54 14.00
N TRP A 298 -21.82 -4.26 13.61
CA TRP A 298 -22.23 -3.16 14.46
C TRP A 298 -23.67 -3.35 14.96
N PRO A 299 -23.98 -3.06 16.23
CA PRO A 299 -25.36 -3.05 16.69
C PRO A 299 -26.16 -2.05 15.83
N PRO A 300 -27.45 -2.33 15.53
CA PRO A 300 -28.27 -1.39 14.80
C PRO A 300 -28.31 -0.06 15.56
N LEU A 301 -28.09 1.04 14.84
CA LEU A 301 -28.17 2.38 15.40
C LEU A 301 -29.54 2.57 16.09
N PRO A 302 -29.60 3.25 17.25
CA PRO A 302 -30.85 3.47 17.95
C PRO A 302 -31.84 4.17 17.02
N GLN A 303 -32.93 3.50 16.68
CA GLN A 303 -33.91 4.06 15.76
C GLN A 303 -34.52 5.33 16.36
N PRO A 304 -34.77 6.38 15.55
CA PRO A 304 -35.40 7.59 16.03
C PRO A 304 -36.78 7.25 16.61
N TRP A 305 -37.14 7.85 17.74
CA TRP A 305 -38.44 7.60 18.35
C TRP A 305 -39.56 7.99 17.37
N THR A 306 -40.41 7.02 17.03
CA THR A 306 -41.57 7.15 16.14
C THR A 306 -42.86 6.85 16.89
N VAL A 307 -43.95 7.45 16.42
CA VAL A 307 -45.32 7.18 16.86
C VAL A 307 -46.13 6.83 15.61
N GLY A 308 -46.32 5.53 15.37
CA GLY A 308 -46.84 5.03 14.09
C GLY A 308 -45.88 5.39 12.94
N SER A 309 -46.42 6.03 11.90
CA SER A 309 -45.67 6.36 10.67
C SER A 309 -44.96 7.73 10.72
N MET A 310 -44.88 8.40 11.88
CA MET A 310 -44.26 9.72 12.03
C MET A 310 -43.20 9.75 13.13
N TYR A 311 -42.21 10.64 13.01
CA TYR A 311 -41.29 10.96 14.11
C TYR A 311 -42.06 11.47 15.33
N GLY A 312 -41.75 10.95 16.52
CA GLY A 312 -42.46 11.29 17.76
C GLY A 312 -42.35 12.76 18.12
N VAL A 313 -41.22 13.41 17.79
CA VAL A 313 -41.06 14.87 17.92
C VAL A 313 -42.09 15.63 17.06
N SER A 314 -42.29 15.22 15.81
CA SER A 314 -43.30 15.82 14.92
C SER A 314 -44.72 15.59 15.45
N PHE A 315 -45.00 14.40 15.99
CA PHE A 315 -46.28 14.08 16.62
C PHE A 315 -46.56 14.95 17.86
N VAL A 316 -45.57 15.14 18.74
CA VAL A 316 -45.69 16.03 19.92
C VAL A 316 -45.92 17.48 19.50
N MET A 317 -45.13 18.00 18.56
CA MET A 317 -45.29 19.38 18.08
C MET A 317 -46.65 19.62 17.41
N MET A 318 -47.16 18.63 16.66
CA MET A 318 -48.52 18.65 16.09
C MET A 318 -49.58 18.73 17.19
N MET A 319 -49.48 17.91 18.24
CA MET A 319 -50.45 17.93 19.35
C MET A 319 -50.42 19.24 20.14
N VAL A 320 -49.23 19.82 20.37
CA VAL A 320 -49.09 21.15 21.00
C VAL A 320 -49.72 22.23 20.13
N PHE A 321 -49.47 22.22 18.82
CA PHE A 321 -50.07 23.18 17.88
C PHE A 321 -51.61 23.08 17.84
N ILE A 322 -52.17 21.87 17.83
CA ILE A 322 -53.61 21.65 17.89
C ILE A 322 -54.20 22.19 19.21
N ALA A 323 -53.56 21.89 20.35
CA ALA A 323 -54.03 22.36 21.66
C ALA A 323 -54.06 23.89 21.76
N VAL A 324 -52.99 24.58 21.32
CA VAL A 324 -52.91 26.05 21.30
C VAL A 324 -53.92 26.66 20.31
N SER A 325 -54.12 26.02 19.16
CA SER A 325 -55.12 26.47 18.17
C SER A 325 -56.54 26.38 18.72
N ILE A 326 -56.86 25.30 19.46
CA ILE A 326 -58.17 25.11 20.09
C ILE A 326 -58.39 26.15 21.21
N THR A 327 -57.42 26.43 22.08
CA THR A 327 -57.60 27.43 23.14
C THR A 327 -57.72 28.86 22.59
N PHE A 328 -57.02 29.18 21.50
CA PHE A 328 -57.21 30.43 20.77
C PHE A 328 -58.61 30.53 20.15
N LEU A 329 -59.08 29.49 19.45
CA LEU A 329 -60.43 29.49 18.87
C LEU A 329 -61.51 29.57 19.95
N VAL A 330 -61.39 28.83 21.06
CA VAL A 330 -62.34 28.88 22.18
C VAL A 330 -62.40 30.27 22.81
N THR A 331 -61.28 30.96 23.02
CA THR A 331 -61.31 32.32 23.58
C THR A 331 -61.93 33.34 22.61
N VAL A 332 -61.68 33.21 21.30
CA VAL A 332 -62.33 34.04 20.27
C VAL A 332 -63.84 33.77 20.19
N PHE A 333 -64.28 32.50 20.16
CA PHE A 333 -65.70 32.14 20.16
C PHE A 333 -66.41 32.56 21.45
N TRP A 334 -65.76 32.43 22.61
CA TRP A 334 -66.32 32.88 23.89
C TRP A 334 -66.52 34.39 23.89
N LYS A 335 -65.51 35.17 23.47
CA LYS A 335 -65.65 36.63 23.33
C LYS A 335 -66.78 37.00 22.36
N TRP A 336 -66.82 36.39 21.17
CA TRP A 336 -67.87 36.64 20.18
C TRP A 336 -69.28 36.30 20.70
N HIS A 337 -69.43 35.24 21.50
CA HIS A 337 -70.70 34.92 22.16
C HIS A 337 -71.08 35.94 23.23
N VAL A 338 -70.15 36.38 24.07
CA VAL A 338 -70.41 37.44 25.08
C VAL A 338 -70.80 38.74 24.38
N ASP A 339 -70.03 39.18 23.38
CA ASP A 339 -70.30 40.40 22.61
C ASP A 339 -71.69 40.33 21.93
N ARG A 340 -72.11 39.16 21.41
CA ARG A 340 -73.46 38.97 20.84
C ARG A 340 -74.59 38.89 21.87
N VAL A 341 -74.33 38.46 23.10
CA VAL A 341 -75.35 38.43 24.17
C VAL A 341 -75.59 39.83 24.72
N VAL A 342 -74.55 40.65 24.91
CA VAL A 342 -74.69 42.06 25.30
C VAL A 342 -75.51 42.85 24.27
N MET A 343 -75.23 42.64 22.97
CA MET A 343 -76.00 43.24 21.86
C MET A 343 -77.49 42.84 21.80
N LEU A 344 -77.94 41.85 22.59
CA LEU A 344 -79.36 41.47 22.71
C LEU A 344 -80.04 42.09 23.94
N ASP A 345 -79.29 42.57 24.93
CA ASP A 345 -79.81 43.18 26.16
C ASP A 345 -80.05 44.70 25.98
N ASP A 346 -79.11 45.40 25.33
CA ASP A 346 -79.24 46.82 24.92
C ASP A 346 -80.50 47.10 24.07
N GLY A 347 -80.95 46.10 23.31
CA GLY A 347 -82.15 46.16 22.48
C GLY A 347 -83.47 46.17 23.27
N LEU A 348 -83.45 45.83 24.57
CA LEU A 348 -84.64 45.83 25.42
C LEU A 348 -84.72 47.08 26.32
N GLU A 349 -83.58 47.55 26.85
CA GLU A 349 -83.53 48.80 27.63
C GLU A 349 -83.97 50.04 26.81
N THR A 350 -83.64 50.08 25.52
CA THR A 350 -84.00 51.19 24.62
C THR A 350 -85.51 51.36 24.43
N ILE A 351 -86.30 50.30 24.56
CA ILE A 351 -87.77 50.36 24.50
C ILE A 351 -88.35 50.90 25.82
N SER A 352 -87.78 50.51 26.96
CA SER A 352 -88.23 50.96 28.29
C SER A 352 -88.10 52.47 28.47
N ARG A 353 -86.96 53.06 28.07
CA ARG A 353 -86.68 54.51 28.19
C ARG A 353 -87.58 55.39 27.30
N GLY A 354 -88.29 54.82 26.34
CA GLY A 354 -89.21 55.56 25.46
C GLY A 354 -90.47 56.08 26.17
N TRP A 355 -91.01 55.36 27.16
CA TRP A 355 -92.31 55.69 27.77
C TRP A 355 -92.22 56.75 28.89
N ASP A 356 -91.11 56.81 29.61
CA ASP A 356 -90.84 57.79 30.68
C ASP A 356 -90.80 59.26 30.20
N SER A 357 -90.71 59.47 28.89
CA SER A 357 -90.58 60.79 28.25
C SER A 357 -91.92 61.54 28.12
N VAL A 358 -93.06 60.86 28.31
CA VAL A 358 -94.40 61.47 28.15
C VAL A 358 -94.95 62.04 29.48
N GLY A 359 -94.59 61.44 30.62
CA GLY A 359 -95.17 61.78 31.92
C GLY A 359 -94.67 63.10 32.56
N ARG A 360 -93.51 63.64 32.14
CA ARG A 360 -92.83 64.77 32.81
C ARG A 360 -92.96 66.10 32.06
N ARG A 361 -94.20 66.54 31.81
CA ARG A 361 -94.52 67.90 31.30
C ARG A 361 -95.53 68.69 32.15
N LEU A 362 -95.92 68.21 33.35
CA LEU A 362 -96.94 68.84 34.21
C LEU A 362 -96.47 69.10 35.67
N ALA A 363 -95.24 69.60 35.82
CA ALA A 363 -94.76 70.41 36.94
C ALA A 363 -93.44 71.07 36.47
N GLY A 364 -93.15 72.36 36.65
CA GLY A 364 -93.59 73.25 37.73
C GLY A 364 -92.43 73.41 38.73
N ALA A 365 -91.25 73.91 38.31
CA ALA A 365 -90.90 75.31 38.01
C ALA A 365 -90.47 76.09 39.27
N ALA A 366 -89.63 77.13 39.07
CA ALA A 366 -88.88 77.90 40.09
C ALA A 366 -87.70 77.15 40.76
N THR A 367 -86.51 77.75 41.02
CA THR A 367 -85.88 79.00 40.52
C THR A 367 -84.36 78.99 40.86
N HIS A 368 -83.51 79.59 40.01
CA HIS A 368 -82.28 80.40 40.28
C HIS A 368 -81.34 80.07 41.49
N ASN A 369 -80.00 80.14 41.45
CA ASN A 369 -78.95 80.67 40.53
C ASN A 369 -77.58 79.97 40.90
N LEU A 370 -76.37 80.18 40.34
CA LEU A 370 -75.75 81.22 39.48
C LEU A 370 -74.50 80.64 38.72
N SER A 371 -74.13 81.20 37.54
CA SER A 371 -72.80 81.25 36.82
C SER A 371 -71.78 80.07 36.86
N LEU A 372 -71.20 79.50 35.78
CA LEU A 372 -70.64 79.97 34.45
C LEU A 372 -69.24 80.66 34.52
N PRO A 373 -68.36 80.61 33.48
CA PRO A 373 -68.17 79.65 32.35
C PRO A 373 -66.69 79.41 31.85
N ALA A 374 -66.52 78.71 30.71
CA ALA A 374 -65.39 78.71 29.72
C ALA A 374 -64.04 78.00 30.08
N LEU A 375 -63.29 77.27 29.20
CA LEU A 375 -63.01 77.28 27.73
C LEU A 375 -61.97 78.37 27.31
N ASP A 376 -60.92 78.16 26.48
CA ASP A 376 -60.31 76.99 25.79
C ASP A 376 -58.75 76.94 26.05
N ASP A 377 -57.78 76.36 25.31
CA ASP A 377 -57.41 76.51 23.87
C ASP A 377 -56.25 75.55 23.40
N GLU A 378 -55.85 75.60 22.12
CA GLU A 378 -55.00 74.62 21.36
C GLU A 378 -53.77 75.29 20.61
N VAL A 379 -52.72 74.67 20.02
CA VAL A 379 -52.18 73.28 19.85
C VAL A 379 -50.68 73.28 19.37
N GLU A 380 -49.92 72.18 19.57
CA GLU A 380 -48.62 71.80 18.90
C GLU A 380 -47.35 72.71 19.07
N PRO A 381 -46.15 72.42 18.48
CA PRO A 381 -45.61 71.21 17.81
C PRO A 381 -44.15 70.75 18.18
N LEU A 382 -43.79 69.55 17.68
CA LEU A 382 -42.47 69.14 17.09
C LEU A 382 -41.15 68.91 17.89
N HIS A 383 -40.39 67.97 17.28
CA HIS A 383 -38.92 67.72 17.29
C HIS A 383 -38.18 66.97 18.43
N GLN A 384 -37.53 65.88 18.00
CA GLN A 384 -36.30 65.24 18.49
C GLN A 384 -35.13 66.25 18.68
N PRO A 385 -34.03 65.99 19.45
CA PRO A 385 -33.33 64.69 19.52
C PRO A 385 -32.55 64.35 20.83
N LYS A 386 -31.70 63.29 20.75
CA LYS A 386 -30.32 63.13 21.29
C LYS A 386 -29.87 64.02 22.48
N THR A 387 -29.12 63.57 23.50
CA THR A 387 -28.05 62.53 23.53
C THR A 387 -27.57 62.22 24.97
N THR A 388 -26.78 61.14 25.14
CA THR A 388 -25.65 61.00 26.11
C THR A 388 -25.88 61.18 27.62
N ALA A 389 -25.66 60.10 28.40
CA ALA A 389 -24.59 60.04 29.41
C ALA A 389 -24.58 58.70 30.19
N THR A 390 -23.44 57.99 30.17
CA THR A 390 -23.07 56.99 31.20
C THR A 390 -22.42 57.72 32.39
N PRO A 391 -22.40 57.13 33.60
CA PRO A 391 -21.16 56.44 33.98
C PRO A 391 -21.31 55.14 34.78
N THR A 392 -20.31 54.30 34.56
CA THR A 392 -19.88 53.07 35.24
C THR A 392 -19.91 53.04 36.78
N SER A 393 -20.12 51.84 37.36
CA SER A 393 -19.20 51.28 38.39
C SER A 393 -19.37 49.75 38.60
N ALA A 394 -18.34 49.13 39.20
CA ALA A 394 -18.35 47.85 39.93
C ALA A 394 -18.65 46.50 39.19
N THR A 395 -17.68 46.06 38.39
CA THR A 395 -16.90 44.82 38.61
C THR A 395 -17.52 43.62 39.36
N GLN A 396 -17.61 42.46 38.69
CA GLN A 396 -16.93 41.21 39.13
C GLN A 396 -16.78 40.17 37.98
N THR A 397 -16.08 39.07 38.25
CA THR A 397 -15.24 38.39 37.23
C THR A 397 -15.45 36.88 37.15
N SER A 398 -15.10 36.32 35.97
CA SER A 398 -14.46 35.00 35.73
C SER A 398 -15.29 33.88 35.10
N SER A 399 -14.56 33.06 34.33
CA SER A 399 -15.00 31.92 33.49
C SER A 399 -15.97 32.25 32.33
N GLY A 400 -15.80 31.71 31.11
CA GLY A 400 -14.64 30.96 30.62
C GLY A 400 -14.94 30.03 29.46
N GLN A 401 -14.93 30.52 28.23
CA GLN A 401 -14.97 29.72 27.00
C GLN A 401 -14.46 30.57 25.81
N GLY A 402 -13.70 29.96 24.90
CA GLY A 402 -13.22 30.58 23.66
C GLY A 402 -13.70 29.83 22.42
N PRO A 403 -14.09 30.51 21.32
CA PRO A 403 -14.47 29.84 20.08
C PRO A 403 -13.62 30.21 18.84
N ALA A 404 -13.40 29.20 18.00
CA ALA A 404 -13.51 29.19 16.53
C ALA A 404 -12.92 30.32 15.63
N GLN A 405 -11.98 29.91 14.78
CA GLN A 405 -12.03 29.95 13.28
C GLN A 405 -11.87 31.27 12.46
N HIS A 406 -11.00 31.14 11.43
CA HIS A 406 -11.13 31.67 10.04
C HIS A 406 -11.04 33.20 9.78
N PRO A 407 -10.87 33.65 8.50
CA PRO A 407 -10.03 33.12 7.40
C PRO A 407 -9.28 34.24 6.61
N ASN A 408 -8.80 33.90 5.39
CA ASN A 408 -8.46 34.80 4.25
C ASN A 408 -7.11 35.58 4.29
N SER A 409 -6.46 35.91 3.16
CA SER A 409 -6.49 35.34 1.78
C SER A 409 -5.40 35.97 0.88
N HIS A 410 -4.84 35.19 -0.08
CA HIS A 410 -4.21 35.59 -1.36
C HIS A 410 -3.19 36.75 -1.45
N PHE A 411 -2.07 36.52 -2.17
CA PHE A 411 -1.92 37.06 -3.55
C PHE A 411 -0.84 36.33 -4.40
N TYR A 412 -0.73 36.70 -5.67
CA TYR A 412 0.00 36.00 -6.75
C TYR A 412 1.54 36.18 -6.78
N GLY A 413 2.24 35.18 -7.33
CA GLY A 413 3.61 35.27 -7.86
C GLY A 413 3.81 34.30 -9.04
N ARG A 414 4.52 34.70 -10.11
CA ARG A 414 4.50 34.00 -11.42
C ARG A 414 5.88 33.54 -11.91
N GLY A 415 6.13 32.23 -11.77
CA GLY A 415 6.71 31.36 -12.81
C GLY A 415 8.21 31.43 -13.17
N LYS A 416 8.81 30.24 -13.33
CA LYS A 416 9.50 29.80 -14.57
C LYS A 416 9.75 28.27 -14.48
N ARG A 417 9.74 27.58 -15.63
CA ARG A 417 10.27 26.21 -15.76
C ARG A 417 11.65 26.30 -16.39
N THR A 418 12.61 25.50 -15.92
CA THR A 418 13.92 25.31 -16.54
C THR A 418 14.11 23.83 -16.85
N PHE A 419 13.96 23.46 -18.12
CA PHE A 419 14.60 22.27 -18.66
C PHE A 419 16.02 22.64 -19.10
N LEU A 420 17.00 21.83 -18.72
CA LEU A 420 18.35 21.87 -19.26
C LEU A 420 18.81 20.41 -19.44
N CYS A 421 18.75 19.93 -20.68
CA CYS A 421 19.61 18.83 -21.11
C CYS A 421 21.04 19.39 -21.20
N TRP A 422 22.04 18.57 -20.88
CA TRP A 422 23.41 18.83 -21.31
C TRP A 422 24.11 17.54 -21.77
N GLU A 423 25.13 17.69 -22.59
CA GLU A 423 25.54 16.67 -23.55
C GLU A 423 26.51 15.62 -23.00
N ILE A 424 26.46 14.44 -23.62
CA ILE A 424 27.52 13.44 -23.53
C ILE A 424 28.78 14.01 -24.19
N SER A 425 29.92 13.98 -23.50
CA SER A 425 31.22 14.20 -24.11
C SER A 425 32.24 13.21 -23.58
N ARG A 426 32.95 12.54 -24.49
CA ARG A 426 33.98 11.54 -24.16
C ARG A 426 35.29 12.26 -23.83
N ALA A 427 35.93 11.87 -22.73
CA ALA A 427 37.32 12.16 -22.45
C ALA A 427 38.01 10.89 -21.92
N GLY A 428 39.30 10.70 -22.26
CA GLY A 428 40.08 9.51 -21.88
C GLY A 428 40.56 9.52 -20.42
N PRO A 429 41.18 8.44 -19.96
CA PRO A 429 41.58 8.26 -18.56
C PRO A 429 42.74 9.17 -18.16
N VAL A 430 42.70 9.65 -16.92
CA VAL A 430 43.83 10.29 -16.23
C VAL A 430 44.06 9.55 -14.92
N SER A 431 45.13 8.77 -14.84
CA SER A 431 45.55 8.09 -13.62
C SER A 431 46.10 9.08 -12.60
N TYR A 432 45.63 9.05 -11.35
CA TYR A 432 46.43 9.51 -10.21
C TYR A 432 46.14 8.68 -8.95
N THR A 433 47.18 8.55 -8.13
CA THR A 433 47.24 7.62 -6.99
C THR A 433 46.74 8.21 -5.68
N ARG A 434 46.11 7.35 -4.85
CA ARG A 434 46.32 7.23 -3.40
C ARG A 434 46.32 8.53 -2.56
N TRP A 435 45.30 8.68 -1.72
CA TRP A 435 45.48 9.09 -0.32
C TRP A 435 44.48 8.34 0.58
N GLN A 436 44.87 8.09 1.83
CA GLN A 436 44.05 7.49 2.88
C GLN A 436 43.55 8.57 3.83
N ALA A 437 42.39 8.33 4.43
CA ALA A 437 41.89 8.97 5.66
C ALA A 437 41.15 7.90 6.48
#